data_AF-A0A438DZH4-F1
#
_entry.id   AF-A0A438DZH4-F1
#
_cell.length_a   1.000
_cell.length_b   1.000
_cell.length_c   1.000
_cell.angle_alpha   90.00
_cell.angle_beta   90.00
_cell.angle_gamma   90.00
#
_symmetry.space_group_name_H-M   'P 1'
#
loop_
_entity.id
_entity.type
_entity.pdbx_description
1 polymer ?
#
loop_
_entity_poly.entity_id
_entity_poly.type
_entity_poly.pdbx_seq_one_letter_code
_entity_poly.pdbx_strand_id
1 'polypeptide(L)'
;MSAAVAAAAAAANSGSRCNSANSSSSGNENSLLSRQIAVTQPLQPPSRYESQKRRDWNTFGQYLRNHRPPLALNRCSGANVLEFLRYLDQFGKTKVHTQMCPFFGHPHPPAPCPCPLRQAWGSLDALIGRLRAAFEENGARRRPTRSAHAL
;
A
#
# COMPACT_ATOMS: atom_id res chain seq x y z
N MET A 1 29.66 39.27 21.83
CA MET A 1 30.19 38.78 20.55
C MET A 1 29.37 37.55 20.19
N SER A 2 28.38 37.72 19.32
CA SER A 2 27.41 36.69 18.92
C SER A 2 27.89 35.95 17.67
N ALA A 3 27.69 34.63 17.61
CA ALA A 3 27.43 33.84 16.41
C ALA A 3 27.26 32.37 16.81
N ALA A 4 26.56 31.50 16.11
CA ALA A 4 25.34 31.55 15.32
C ALA A 4 25.00 30.07 15.07
N VAL A 5 23.72 29.73 15.09
CA VAL A 5 23.19 28.38 14.86
C VAL A 5 23.37 28.03 13.37
N ALA A 6 23.85 26.82 13.04
CA ALA A 6 23.87 26.31 11.67
C ALA A 6 23.07 25.02 11.55
N ALA A 7 22.09 25.07 10.65
CA ALA A 7 21.06 24.09 10.38
C ALA A 7 21.49 23.02 9.35
N ALA A 8 20.73 21.92 9.33
CA ALA A 8 20.80 20.81 8.39
C ALA A 8 20.27 21.13 6.99
N ALA A 9 20.73 20.43 5.95
CA ALA A 9 19.92 20.06 4.78
C ALA A 9 20.55 18.91 3.96
N ALA A 10 19.68 18.06 3.42
CA ALA A 10 19.94 16.77 2.81
C ALA A 10 20.34 16.83 1.32
N ALA A 11 21.13 15.85 0.88
CA ALA A 11 21.44 15.61 -0.51
C ALA A 11 20.25 14.96 -1.26
N ALA A 12 19.70 15.68 -2.24
CA ALA A 12 18.75 15.15 -3.20
C ALA A 12 19.51 14.62 -4.43
N ASN A 13 19.47 13.30 -4.66
CA ASN A 13 19.89 12.69 -5.91
C ASN A 13 18.67 12.54 -6.83
N SER A 14 18.43 13.55 -7.67
CA SER A 14 17.35 13.56 -8.65
C SER A 14 17.88 13.32 -10.06
N GLY A 15 17.40 12.23 -10.67
CA GLY A 15 16.97 12.22 -12.07
C GLY A 15 18.04 12.12 -13.15
N SER A 16 18.31 10.90 -13.61
CA SER A 16 18.85 10.67 -14.96
C SER A 16 18.36 9.33 -15.50
N ARG A 17 17.21 9.36 -16.19
CA ARG A 17 16.87 8.47 -17.32
C ARG A 17 15.94 9.23 -18.26
N CYS A 18 16.54 9.99 -19.17
CA CYS A 18 15.84 10.48 -20.36
C CYS A 18 15.68 9.29 -21.34
N ASN A 19 14.50 9.17 -21.94
CA ASN A 19 14.32 8.41 -23.17
C ASN A 19 13.55 9.33 -24.12
N SER A 20 14.27 9.99 -25.02
CA SER A 20 13.69 10.82 -26.07
C SER A 20 14.09 10.23 -27.41
N ALA A 21 13.11 9.69 -28.13
CA ALA A 21 13.13 9.56 -29.58
C ALA A 21 11.69 9.47 -30.07
N ASN A 22 11.10 10.60 -30.49
CA ASN A 22 10.68 10.77 -31.88
C ASN A 22 10.28 12.24 -32.14
N SER A 23 10.68 12.72 -33.32
CA SER A 23 10.61 14.11 -33.76
C SER A 23 9.39 14.38 -34.66
N SER A 24 9.21 15.68 -35.00
CA SER A 24 8.31 16.31 -36.00
C SER A 24 6.84 16.48 -35.59
N SER A 25 6.14 17.61 -35.80
CA SER A 25 6.38 18.81 -36.62
C SER A 25 5.38 19.94 -36.28
N SER A 26 5.82 21.18 -36.49
CA SER A 26 5.15 22.44 -36.89
C SER A 26 3.61 22.64 -36.80
N GLY A 27 3.23 23.86 -36.36
CA GLY A 27 2.15 24.64 -36.99
C GLY A 27 0.90 24.97 -36.15
N ASN A 28 0.87 26.19 -35.61
CA ASN A 28 -0.15 27.24 -35.76
C ASN A 28 -1.69 26.98 -35.69
N GLU A 29 -2.33 27.99 -35.09
CA GLU A 29 -3.71 28.51 -35.11
C GLU A 29 -4.95 27.76 -34.56
N ASN A 30 -5.70 28.55 -33.79
CA ASN A 30 -7.13 28.50 -33.46
C ASN A 30 -8.06 27.92 -34.54
N SER A 31 -9.04 27.11 -34.12
CA SER A 31 -10.48 27.49 -34.07
C SER A 31 -11.41 26.27 -34.20
N LEU A 32 -12.28 26.15 -33.18
CA LEU A 32 -13.65 25.66 -33.18
C LEU A 32 -14.17 24.92 -34.43
N LEU A 33 -14.18 23.58 -34.39
CA LEU A 33 -15.28 22.81 -34.98
C LEU A 33 -15.61 21.58 -34.14
N SER A 34 -16.90 21.48 -33.83
CA SER A 34 -17.60 20.42 -33.14
C SER A 34 -17.20 19.01 -33.60
N ARG A 35 -16.81 18.16 -32.66
CA ARG A 35 -16.91 16.70 -32.78
C ARG A 35 -17.44 16.14 -31.46
N GLN A 36 -18.74 15.88 -31.46
CA GLN A 36 -19.41 14.92 -30.59
C GLN A 36 -18.62 13.60 -30.65
N ILE A 37 -17.77 13.35 -29.66
CA ILE A 37 -17.18 12.03 -29.43
C ILE A 37 -17.74 11.55 -28.10
N ALA A 38 -18.52 10.48 -28.18
CA ALA A 38 -18.87 9.68 -27.02
C ALA A 38 -17.56 9.31 -26.30
N VAL A 39 -17.32 9.92 -25.14
CA VAL A 39 -16.20 9.54 -24.29
C VAL A 39 -16.56 8.18 -23.71
N THR A 40 -16.14 7.13 -24.42
CA THR A 40 -15.74 5.88 -23.79
C THR A 40 -14.83 6.29 -22.64
N GLN A 41 -15.34 6.24 -21.41
CA GLN A 41 -14.56 6.55 -20.22
C GLN A 41 -13.27 5.72 -20.32
N PRO A 42 -12.07 6.34 -20.44
CA PRO A 42 -10.87 5.58 -20.21
C PRO A 42 -10.99 5.12 -18.77
N LEU A 43 -11.05 3.79 -18.56
CA LEU A 43 -10.99 3.19 -17.23
C LEU A 43 -9.77 3.82 -16.55
N GLN A 44 -10.03 4.79 -15.68
CA GLN A 44 -9.00 5.54 -14.99
C GLN A 44 -8.09 4.51 -14.34
N PRO A 45 -6.75 4.60 -14.52
CA PRO A 45 -5.86 3.67 -13.83
C PRO A 45 -6.24 3.69 -12.35
N PRO A 46 -6.39 2.51 -11.72
CA PRO A 46 -6.93 2.43 -10.38
C PRO A 46 -6.13 3.36 -9.48
N SER A 47 -6.83 4.11 -8.62
CA SER A 47 -6.20 4.97 -7.63
C SER A 47 -5.07 4.21 -6.93
N ARG A 48 -4.00 4.92 -6.56
CA ARG A 48 -2.88 4.35 -5.79
C ARG A 48 -3.39 3.49 -4.62
N TYR A 49 -4.47 3.94 -3.97
CA TYR A 49 -5.14 3.20 -2.91
C TYR A 49 -5.71 1.85 -3.40
N GLU A 50 -6.44 1.84 -4.51
CA GLU A 50 -7.07 0.64 -5.08
C GLU A 50 -6.05 -0.41 -5.53
N SER A 51 -4.98 0.02 -6.19
CA SER A 51 -3.90 -0.90 -6.56
C SER A 51 -3.19 -1.51 -5.33
N GLN A 52 -3.05 -0.74 -4.25
CA GLN A 52 -2.51 -1.24 -2.98
C GLN A 52 -3.46 -2.25 -2.33
N LYS A 53 -4.74 -1.90 -2.23
CA LYS A 53 -5.82 -2.75 -1.70
C LYS A 53 -5.85 -4.10 -2.41
N ARG A 54 -5.79 -4.09 -3.76
CA ARG A 54 -5.80 -5.30 -4.57
C ARG A 54 -4.57 -6.19 -4.34
N ARG A 55 -3.38 -5.61 -4.21
CA ARG A 55 -2.16 -6.37 -3.91
C ARG A 55 -2.23 -7.03 -2.54
N ASP A 56 -2.62 -6.26 -1.53
CA ASP A 56 -2.73 -6.75 -0.16
C ASP A 56 -3.78 -7.85 -0.04
N TRP A 57 -4.92 -7.69 -0.72
CA TRP A 57 -5.97 -8.70 -0.81
C TRP A 57 -5.50 -9.98 -1.49
N ASN A 58 -4.76 -9.88 -2.60
CA ASN A 58 -4.20 -11.04 -3.30
C ASN A 58 -3.19 -11.79 -2.42
N THR A 59 -2.31 -11.07 -1.72
CA THR A 59 -1.35 -11.66 -0.77
C THR A 59 -2.08 -12.36 0.37
N PHE A 60 -3.13 -11.75 0.92
CA PHE A 60 -3.96 -12.37 1.95
C PHE A 60 -4.68 -13.63 1.44
N GLY A 61 -5.25 -13.58 0.24
CA GLY A 61 -5.87 -14.75 -0.40
C GLY A 61 -4.89 -15.86 -0.73
N GLN A 62 -3.62 -15.54 -1.03
CA GLN A 62 -2.56 -16.54 -1.16
C GLN A 62 -2.19 -17.14 0.20
N TYR A 63 -2.09 -16.32 1.24
CA TYR A 63 -1.83 -16.77 2.60
C TYR A 63 -2.87 -17.80 3.06
N LEU A 64 -4.16 -17.51 2.87
CA LEU A 64 -5.24 -18.43 3.24
C LEU A 64 -5.22 -19.76 2.47
N ARG A 65 -4.82 -19.75 1.19
CA ARG A 65 -4.67 -20.96 0.38
C ARG A 65 -3.47 -21.81 0.78
N ASN A 66 -2.41 -21.18 1.26
CA ASN A 66 -1.20 -21.86 1.73
C ASN A 66 -1.36 -22.41 3.15
N HIS A 67 -2.35 -21.95 3.91
CA HIS A 67 -2.67 -22.47 5.22
C HIS A 67 -3.07 -23.95 5.15
N ARG A 68 -2.69 -24.75 6.15
CA ARG A 68 -3.06 -26.17 6.26
C ARG A 68 -3.84 -26.42 7.54
N PRO A 69 -5.13 -26.77 7.47
CA PRO A 69 -5.94 -27.03 6.28
C PRO A 69 -6.27 -25.76 5.47
N PRO A 70 -6.57 -25.87 4.15
CA PRO A 70 -6.88 -24.72 3.30
C PRO A 70 -8.11 -23.96 3.83
N LEU A 71 -7.94 -22.66 4.06
CA LEU A 71 -9.02 -21.82 4.58
C LEU A 71 -9.69 -21.06 3.44
N ALA A 72 -11.00 -21.25 3.31
CA ALA A 72 -11.83 -20.40 2.47
C ALA A 72 -12.17 -19.09 3.22
N LEU A 73 -12.36 -18.00 2.47
CA LEU A 73 -12.67 -16.67 3.04
C LEU A 73 -13.89 -16.68 3.98
N ASN A 74 -14.87 -17.55 3.73
CA ASN A 74 -16.08 -17.71 4.56
C ASN A 74 -15.82 -18.35 5.94
N ARG A 75 -14.67 -19.02 6.11
CA ARG A 75 -14.24 -19.65 7.37
C ARG A 75 -13.08 -18.89 8.01
N CYS A 76 -12.66 -17.78 7.42
CA CYS A 76 -11.61 -16.94 7.97
C CYS A 76 -12.13 -16.20 9.20
N SER A 77 -11.66 -16.61 10.38
CA SER A 77 -11.86 -15.89 11.64
C SER A 77 -10.74 -14.86 11.89
N GLY A 78 -10.93 -14.00 12.90
CA GLY A 78 -9.94 -13.00 13.30
C GLY A 78 -8.57 -13.60 13.69
N ALA A 79 -8.51 -14.85 14.14
CA ALA A 79 -7.25 -15.53 14.44
C ALA A 79 -6.34 -15.66 13.20
N ASN A 80 -6.91 -15.99 12.04
CA ASN A 80 -6.14 -16.12 10.79
C ASN A 80 -5.63 -14.76 10.29
N VAL A 81 -6.39 -13.69 10.56
CA VAL A 81 -5.97 -12.32 10.26
C VAL A 81 -4.79 -11.93 11.16
N LEU A 82 -4.87 -12.21 12.46
CA LEU A 82 -3.78 -11.94 13.38
C LEU A 82 -2.51 -12.71 13.01
N GLU A 83 -2.64 -13.97 12.63
CA GLU A 83 -1.50 -14.79 12.21
C GLU A 83 -0.89 -14.25 10.91
N PHE A 84 -1.71 -13.85 9.93
CA PHE A 84 -1.23 -13.16 8.73
C PHE A 84 -0.46 -11.89 9.05
N LEU A 85 -0.95 -11.07 9.99
CA LEU A 85 -0.27 -9.85 10.41
C LEU A 85 1.07 -10.17 11.10
N ARG A 86 1.14 -11.23 11.91
CA ARG A 86 2.40 -11.70 12.52
C ARG A 86 3.39 -12.21 11.48
N TYR A 87 2.90 -12.87 10.43
CA TYR A 87 3.72 -13.28 9.29
C TYR A 87 4.30 -12.07 8.57
N LEU A 88 3.49 -11.05 8.30
CA LEU A 88 3.95 -9.80 7.67
C LEU A 88 4.94 -9.01 8.53
N ASP A 89 4.79 -9.09 9.85
CA ASP A 89 5.68 -8.44 10.80
C ASP A 89 7.15 -8.86 10.62
N GLN A 90 7.40 -10.10 10.17
CA GLN A 90 8.76 -10.62 9.93
C GLN A 90 9.50 -9.90 8.80
N PHE A 91 8.77 -9.30 7.86
CA PHE A 91 9.32 -8.53 6.74
C PHE A 91 9.36 -7.02 7.04
N GLY A 92 9.23 -6.68 8.32
CA GLY A 92 9.34 -5.33 8.82
C GLY A 92 10.70 -4.68 8.55
N LYS A 93 10.70 -3.34 8.56
CA LYS A 93 11.92 -2.53 8.42
C LYS A 93 12.24 -1.72 9.67
N THR A 94 11.38 -1.75 10.67
CA THR A 94 11.54 -0.98 11.90
C THR A 94 12.22 -1.85 12.94
N LYS A 95 13.34 -1.39 13.51
CA LYS A 95 13.96 -2.07 14.66
C LYS A 95 13.12 -1.85 15.90
N VAL A 96 12.70 -2.93 16.55
CA VAL A 96 11.96 -2.88 17.81
C VAL A 96 12.87 -3.33 18.93
N HIS A 97 13.36 -2.35 19.70
CA HIS A 97 14.24 -2.61 20.83
C HIS A 97 13.47 -3.22 22.01
N THR A 98 14.03 -4.27 22.61
CA THR A 98 13.56 -4.80 23.89
C THR A 98 14.07 -3.90 25.02
N GLN A 99 13.38 -3.91 26.16
CA GLN A 99 13.79 -3.09 27.32
C GLN A 99 15.16 -3.49 27.88
N MET A 100 15.57 -4.75 27.66
CA MET A 100 16.90 -5.26 28.02
C MET A 100 17.96 -5.00 26.93
N CYS A 101 17.62 -4.30 25.84
CA CYS A 101 18.57 -3.97 24.80
C CYS A 101 19.56 -2.91 25.31
N PRO A 102 20.89 -3.13 25.22
CA PRO A 102 21.89 -2.13 25.61
C PRO A 102 21.77 -0.80 24.85
N PHE A 103 21.13 -0.83 23.68
CA PHE A 103 20.94 0.32 22.80
C PHE A 103 19.54 0.95 22.89
N PHE A 104 18.71 0.55 23.87
CA PHE A 104 17.37 1.10 24.05
C PHE A 104 17.44 2.62 24.31
N GLY A 105 16.73 3.43 23.51
CA GLY A 105 16.71 4.89 23.63
C GLY A 105 17.87 5.63 22.96
N HIS A 106 18.83 4.94 22.32
CA HIS A 106 19.92 5.58 21.58
C HIS A 106 19.54 5.84 20.11
N PRO A 107 19.49 7.11 19.65
CA PRO A 107 19.11 7.43 18.26
C PRO A 107 20.15 7.02 17.22
N HIS A 108 21.43 6.92 17.62
CA HIS A 108 22.52 6.47 16.75
C HIS A 108 23.40 5.45 17.50
N PRO A 109 23.01 4.17 17.52
CA PRO A 109 23.76 3.15 18.24
C PRO A 109 25.11 2.87 17.55
N PRO A 110 26.21 2.76 18.31
CA PRO A 110 27.55 2.55 17.76
C PRO A 110 27.76 1.16 17.15
N ALA A 111 26.87 0.20 17.42
CA ALA A 111 26.89 -1.14 16.86
C ALA A 111 25.47 -1.67 16.59
N PRO A 112 25.28 -2.60 15.63
CA PRO A 112 23.99 -3.21 15.36
C PRO A 112 23.53 -4.08 16.53
N CYS A 113 22.23 -4.05 16.84
CA CYS A 113 21.64 -4.83 17.91
C CYS A 113 20.91 -6.10 17.40
N PRO A 114 20.83 -7.17 18.22
CA PRO A 114 20.14 -8.40 17.86
C PRO A 114 18.60 -8.26 17.88
N CYS A 115 18.06 -7.06 18.11
CA CYS A 115 16.63 -6.83 18.19
C CYS A 115 15.93 -7.13 16.85
N PRO A 116 14.72 -7.71 16.87
CA PRO A 116 14.00 -8.07 15.66
C PRO A 116 13.57 -6.83 14.87
N LEU A 117 13.47 -7.00 13.56
CA LEU A 117 12.79 -6.07 12.68
C LEU A 117 11.30 -6.41 12.65
N ARG A 118 10.46 -5.39 12.73
CA ARG A 118 9.01 -5.48 12.75
C ARG A 118 8.37 -4.41 11.87
N GLN A 119 7.14 -4.66 11.43
CA GLN A 119 6.34 -3.67 10.72
C GLN A 119 5.99 -2.54 11.69
N ALA A 120 5.99 -1.31 11.20
CA ALA A 120 5.44 -0.20 11.97
C ALA A 120 3.92 -0.38 12.13
N TRP A 121 3.41 -0.08 13.33
CA TRP A 121 1.98 -0.19 13.64
C TRP A 121 1.08 0.53 12.63
N GLY A 122 1.46 1.74 12.19
CA GLY A 122 0.70 2.48 11.17
C GLY A 122 0.61 1.77 9.80
N SER A 123 1.61 0.98 9.42
CA SER A 123 1.58 0.18 8.19
C SER A 123 0.57 -0.97 8.30
N LEU A 124 0.57 -1.65 9.45
CA LEU A 124 -0.37 -2.74 9.73
C LEU A 124 -1.80 -2.24 9.84
N ASP A 125 -2.03 -1.10 10.50
CA ASP A 125 -3.37 -0.51 10.63
C ASP A 125 -3.94 -0.12 9.25
N ALA A 126 -3.13 0.56 8.43
CA ALA A 126 -3.53 0.91 7.07
C ALA A 126 -3.82 -0.34 6.21
N LEU A 127 -3.08 -1.42 6.41
CA LEU A 127 -3.33 -2.72 5.75
C LEU A 127 -4.68 -3.31 6.21
N ILE A 128 -4.96 -3.32 7.52
CA ILE A 128 -6.24 -3.80 8.07
C ILE A 128 -7.41 -3.03 7.47
N GLY A 129 -7.30 -1.70 7.39
CA GLY A 129 -8.32 -0.85 6.76
C GLY A 129 -8.57 -1.22 5.30
N ARG A 130 -7.50 -1.44 4.51
CA ARG A 130 -7.63 -1.88 3.11
C ARG A 130 -8.24 -3.28 2.98
N LEU A 131 -7.84 -4.23 3.83
CA LEU A 131 -8.41 -5.58 3.83
C LEU A 131 -9.89 -5.58 4.21
N ARG A 132 -10.31 -4.73 5.17
CA ARG A 132 -11.72 -4.55 5.51
C ARG A 132 -12.52 -4.04 4.31
N ALA A 133 -12.05 -2.97 3.67
CA ALA A 133 -12.69 -2.43 2.48
C ALA A 133 -12.74 -3.45 1.32
N ALA A 134 -11.68 -4.23 1.13
CA ALA A 134 -11.65 -5.30 0.13
C ALA A 134 -12.63 -6.43 0.47
N PHE A 135 -12.76 -6.80 1.75
CA PHE A 135 -13.69 -7.84 2.19
C PHE A 135 -15.13 -7.43 1.95
N GLU A 136 -15.50 -6.19 2.25
CA GLU A 136 -16.85 -5.66 2.00
C GLU A 136 -17.18 -5.70 0.50
N GLU A 137 -16.26 -5.27 -0.38
CA GLU A 137 -16.47 -5.29 -1.83
C GLU A 137 -16.59 -6.73 -2.40
N ASN A 138 -15.73 -7.65 -1.94
CA ASN A 138 -15.75 -9.03 -2.41
C ASN A 138 -16.87 -9.88 -1.76
N GLY A 139 -17.29 -9.52 -0.55
CA GLY A 139 -18.33 -10.20 0.22
C GLY A 139 -19.74 -9.74 -0.15
N ALA A 140 -19.95 -8.44 -0.40
CA ALA A 140 -21.22 -7.88 -0.87
C ALA A 140 -21.59 -8.42 -2.27
N ARG A 141 -20.59 -8.75 -3.11
CA ARG A 141 -20.80 -9.30 -4.45
C ARG A 141 -21.15 -10.80 -4.46
N ARG A 142 -21.03 -11.50 -3.33
CA ARG A 142 -21.39 -12.93 -3.19
C ARG A 142 -22.70 -13.18 -2.43
N ARG A 143 -23.35 -12.17 -1.89
CA ARG A 143 -24.78 -12.26 -1.53
C ARG A 143 -25.59 -11.78 -2.74
N PRO A 144 -26.44 -12.61 -3.36
CA PRO A 144 -27.52 -12.07 -4.16
C PRO A 144 -28.29 -11.15 -3.23
N THR A 145 -28.36 -9.86 -3.58
CA THR A 145 -29.40 -8.99 -3.07
C THR A 145 -30.71 -9.73 -3.34
N ARG A 146 -31.31 -10.34 -2.30
CA ARG A 146 -32.68 -10.82 -2.39
C ARG A 146 -33.48 -9.63 -2.87
N SER A 147 -33.98 -9.74 -4.10
CA SER A 147 -34.88 -8.81 -4.74
C SER A 147 -35.92 -8.38 -3.71
N ALA A 148 -35.86 -7.12 -3.30
CA ALA A 148 -36.89 -6.52 -2.48
C ALA A 148 -38.07 -6.25 -3.42
N HIS A 149 -39.14 -7.02 -3.22
CA HIS A 149 -40.53 -6.72 -3.53
C HIS A 149 -40.85 -6.17 -4.93
N ALA A 150 -41.17 -7.11 -5.83
CA ALA A 150 -42.34 -6.93 -6.69
C ALA A 150 -43.57 -7.28 -5.85
N LEU A 151 -44.32 -6.27 -5.41
CA LEU A 151 -45.78 -6.27 -5.22
C LEU A 151 -46.24 -4.80 -5.21
#